data_AF-A0A0A0BMG7-F1
#
_entry.id   AF-A0A0A0BMG7-F1
#
_cell.length_a   1.000
_cell.length_b   1.000
_cell.length_c   1.000
_cell.angle_alpha   90.00
_cell.angle_beta   90.00
_cell.angle_gamma   90.00
#
_symmetry.space_group_name_H-M   'P 1'
#
loop_
_entity.id
_entity.type
_entity.pdbx_description
1 polymer ?
#
loop_
_entity_poly.entity_id
_entity_poly.type
_entity_poly.pdbx_seq_one_letter_code
_entity_poly.pdbx_strand_id
1 'polypeptide(L)' 'MRFTERFLLPFTGPAQVADPRRRTPATPAQRDRADELESGLRRVTGPDGRSYVVPVEDGPHRGS' A
#
# COMPACT_ATOMS: atom_id res chain seq x y z
N MET A 1 -28.29 37.37 -5.31
CA MET A 1 -27.25 36.46 -5.84
C MET A 1 -26.39 35.93 -4.71
N ARG A 2 -26.67 34.71 -4.19
CA ARG A 2 -25.88 34.03 -3.14
C ARG A 2 -26.05 32.49 -3.17
N PHE A 3 -26.38 31.89 -4.31
CA PHE A 3 -26.68 30.44 -4.41
C PHE A 3 -25.71 29.62 -5.28
N THR A 4 -24.78 30.28 -5.98
CA THR A 4 -23.90 29.61 -6.96
C THR A 4 -22.51 29.24 -6.44
N GLU A 5 -22.12 29.67 -5.25
CA GLU A 5 -20.75 29.41 -4.72
C GLU A 5 -20.62 28.13 -3.90
N ARG A 6 -21.74 27.51 -3.46
CA ARG A 6 -21.69 26.32 -2.57
C ARG A 6 -21.65 24.97 -3.31
N PHE A 7 -21.85 24.96 -4.63
CA PHE A 7 -21.87 23.74 -5.45
C PHE A 7 -20.55 23.44 -6.20
N LEU A 8 -19.55 24.33 -6.11
CA LEU A 8 -18.34 24.28 -6.93
C LEU A 8 -17.07 23.84 -6.20
N LEU A 9 -17.17 23.44 -4.93
CA LEU A 9 -16.07 22.73 -4.27
C LEU A 9 -16.35 21.23 -4.40
N PRO A 10 -15.80 20.53 -5.43
CA PRO A 10 -15.79 19.09 -5.40
C PRO A 10 -15.10 18.70 -4.10
N PHE A 11 -15.76 17.85 -3.33
CA PHE A 11 -15.24 17.27 -2.10
C PHE A 11 -13.79 16.81 -2.31
N THR A 12 -12.85 17.66 -1.92
CA THR A 12 -11.45 17.30 -1.67
C THR A 12 -11.40 16.54 -0.35
N GLY A 13 -12.22 15.49 -0.23
CA GLY A 13 -11.99 14.46 0.76
C GLY A 13 -10.67 13.76 0.42
N PRO A 14 -9.92 13.26 1.42
CA PRO A 14 -8.74 12.45 1.13
C PRO A 14 -9.17 11.36 0.15
N ALA A 15 -8.38 11.15 -0.91
CA ALA A 15 -8.64 10.14 -1.92
C ALA A 15 -9.13 8.87 -1.22
N GLN A 16 -10.41 8.52 -1.43
CA GLN A 16 -10.99 7.39 -0.73
C GLN A 16 -10.14 6.17 -1.10
N VAL A 17 -9.33 5.71 -0.13
CA VAL A 17 -8.69 4.41 -0.17
C VAL A 17 -9.84 3.45 -0.45
N ALA A 18 -9.79 2.82 -1.61
CA ALA A 18 -10.88 2.04 -2.18
C ALA A 18 -11.58 1.20 -1.09
N ASP A 19 -12.91 1.20 -1.10
CA ASP A 19 -13.72 0.41 -0.17
C ASP A 19 -13.14 -1.02 -0.06
N PRO A 20 -12.68 -1.47 1.11
CA PRO A 20 -12.07 -2.80 1.27
C PRO A 20 -13.04 -3.94 0.92
N ARG A 21 -14.35 -3.66 0.84
CA ARG A 21 -15.38 -4.60 0.38
C ARG A 21 -15.54 -4.61 -1.15
N ARG A 22 -15.12 -3.55 -1.84
CA ARG A 22 -15.12 -3.44 -3.29
C ARG A 22 -13.75 -3.85 -3.82
N ARG A 23 -13.49 -5.16 -3.83
CA ARG A 23 -12.32 -5.72 -4.52
C ARG A 23 -12.48 -5.54 -6.03
N THR A 24 -11.92 -4.47 -6.58
CA THR A 24 -11.70 -4.39 -8.03
C THR A 24 -10.76 -5.55 -8.40
N PRO A 25 -11.12 -6.41 -9.36
CA PRO A 25 -10.23 -7.49 -9.79
C PRO A 25 -8.91 -6.89 -10.31
N ALA A 26 -7.78 -7.38 -9.79
CA ALA A 26 -6.48 -6.97 -10.29
C ALA A 26 -6.28 -7.49 -11.73
N THR A 27 -5.80 -6.62 -12.62
CA THR A 27 -5.39 -7.03 -13.96
C THR A 27 -4.19 -7.99 -13.88
N PRO A 28 -3.89 -8.77 -14.93
CA PRO A 28 -2.69 -9.61 -14.96
C PRO A 28 -1.41 -8.81 -14.68
N ALA A 29 -1.22 -7.68 -15.36
CA ALA A 29 -0.04 -6.82 -15.14
C ALA A 29 0.05 -6.26 -13.70
N GLN A 30 -1.08 -5.98 -13.04
CA GLN A 30 -1.09 -5.57 -11.64
C GLN A 30 -0.72 -6.72 -10.69
N ARG A 31 -1.09 -7.96 -11.03
CA ARG A 31 -0.69 -9.14 -10.27
C ARG A 31 0.80 -9.43 -10.45
N ASP A 32 1.29 -9.43 -11.69
CA ASP A 32 2.70 -9.64 -11.98
C ASP A 32 3.58 -8.63 -11.23
N ARG A 33 3.15 -7.35 -11.19
CA ARG A 33 3.83 -6.30 -10.43
C ARG A 33 3.75 -6.50 -8.91
N ALA A 34 2.63 -7.01 -8.40
CA ALA A 34 2.49 -7.33 -6.99
C ALA A 34 3.39 -8.51 -6.59
N ASP A 35 3.44 -9.55 -7.42
CA ASP A 35 4.30 -10.72 -7.23
C ASP A 35 5.79 -10.34 -7.24
N GLU A 36 6.20 -9.46 -8.17
CA GLU A 36 7.55 -8.90 -8.20
C GLU A 36 7.89 -8.15 -6.89
N LEU A 37 6.97 -7.30 -6.41
CA LEU A 37 7.16 -6.54 -5.16
C LEU A 37 7.19 -7.45 -3.92
N GLU A 38 6.33 -8.47 -3.85
CA GLU A 38 6.28 -9.41 -2.74
C GLU A 38 7.52 -10.32 -2.71
N SER A 39 8.03 -10.72 -3.88
CA SER A 39 9.23 -11.56 -3.96
C SER A 39 10.47 -10.93 -3.31
N GLY A 40 10.54 -9.59 -3.27
CA GLY A 40 11.62 -8.83 -2.66
C GLY A 40 11.41 -8.49 -1.18
N LEU A 41 10.35 -8.97 -0.53
CA LEU A 41 10.02 -8.63 0.84
C LEU A 41 9.94 -9.87 1.73
N ARG A 42 10.56 -9.82 2.92
CA ARG A 42 10.49 -10.88 3.93
C ARG A 42 9.89 -10.35 5.23
N ARG A 43 9.01 -11.14 5.83
CA ARG A 43 8.48 -10.86 7.16
C ARG A 43 9.46 -11.38 8.23
N VAL A 44 9.79 -10.54 9.20
CA VAL A 44 10.66 -10.86 10.35
C VAL A 44 9.94 -10.54 11.66
N THR A 45 10.19 -11.34 12.69
CA THR A 45 9.69 -11.09 14.04
C THR A 45 10.82 -10.55 14.90
N GLY A 46 10.62 -9.36 15.45
CA GLY A 46 11.57 -8.71 16.34
C GLY A 46 11.65 -9.39 17.72
N PRO A 47 12.66 -9.06 18.52
CA PRO A 47 12.81 -9.56 19.88
C PRO A 47 11.70 -9.08 20.83
N ASP A 48 11.00 -8.00 20.44
CA ASP A 48 9.80 -7.48 21.11
C ASP A 48 8.51 -8.22 20.71
N GLY A 49 8.61 -9.25 19.86
CA GLY A 49 7.49 -10.02 19.34
C GLY A 49 6.70 -9.33 18.23
N ARG A 50 7.10 -8.13 17.79
CA ARG A 50 6.41 -7.41 16.70
C ARG A 50 6.87 -7.92 15.35
N SER A 51 5.96 -7.90 14.38
CA SER A 51 6.25 -8.35 13.00
C SER A 51 6.50 -7.17 12.08
N TYR A 52 7.56 -7.28 11.28
CA TYR A 52 8.00 -6.25 10.33
C TYR A 52 8.16 -6.88 8.94
N VAL A 53 7.98 -6.08 7.90
CA VAL A 53 8.28 -6.47 6.51
C VAL A 53 9.51 -5.70 6.10
N VAL A 54 10.56 -6.42 5.71
CA VAL A 54 11.86 -5.85 5.32
C VAL A 54 12.22 -6.28 3.90
N PRO A 55 12.99 -5.47 3.14
CA PRO A 55 13.56 -5.93 1.88
C PRO A 55 14.43 -7.17 2.10
N VAL A 56 14.37 -8.11 1.17
CA VAL A 56 15.32 -9.20 1.06
C VAL A 56 16.61 -8.59 0.52
N GLU A 57 17.54 -8.28 1.42
CA GLU A 57 18.91 -7.96 1.01
C GLU A 57 19.57 -9.27 0.55
N ASP A 58 20.04 -9.30 -0.71
CA ASP A 58 20.86 -10.39 -1.23
C ASP A 58 22.23 -10.40 -0.51
N GLY A 59 22.30 -11.05 0.65
CA GLY A 59 23.56 -11.38 1.33
C GLY A 59 23.67 -10.91 2.78
N PRO A 60 24.55 -11.54 3.58
CA PRO A 60 24.53 -11.41 5.03
C PRO A 60 25.24 -10.13 5.46
N HIS A 61 24.49 -9.08 5.76
CA HIS A 61 24.99 -8.02 6.63
C HIS A 61 24.98 -8.49 8.09
N ARG A 62 25.89 -9.42 8.41
CA ARG A 62 26.44 -9.55 9.76
C ARG A 62 27.42 -8.38 9.96
N GLY A 63 26.97 -7.35 10.66
CA GLY A 63 27.84 -6.41 11.39
C GLY A 63 27.18 -6.21 12.76
N SER A 64 27.66 -6.85 13.82
CA SER A 64 28.83 -6.48 14.65
C SER A 64 28.56 -5.21 15.46
#